data_AF-A0A2W5QUN8-F1
#
_entry.id   AF-A0A2W5QUN8-F1
#
_cell.length_a   1.000
_cell.length_b   1.000
_cell.length_c   1.000
_cell.angle_alpha   90.00
_cell.angle_beta   90.00
_cell.angle_gamma   90.00
#
_symmetry.space_group_name_H-M   'P 1'
#
loop_
_entity.id
_entity.type
_entity.pdbx_description
1 polymer ?
#
loop_
_entity_poly.entity_id
_entity_poly.type
_entity_poly.pdbx_seq_one_letter_code
_entity_poly.pdbx_strand_id
1 'polypeptide(L)'
;MLWDAAKSKKYAITVYIIRQLALTGCRRGEIIGLRWSEVDLEGSCLKLADSKEGTSVRPIGLPVVEFLEARRATCKGTYVFPGQGEDNAFGSFPNHWEALFRHSRLPDVTPHVLRHSFASIANDLGFAEVTIAALLGHAKGTVTSKYIHSLDTALVMAADTIAGYIQGLLDGAEFKQTSYGLDKRARKAALARFLAVARGADADQAPGPPLL
;
A
#
# COMPACT_ATOMS: atom_id res chain seq x y z
N MET A 1 -20.58 4.33 -2.51
CA MET A 1 -19.95 5.60 -2.98
C MET A 1 -18.68 5.34 -3.77
N LEU A 2 -17.51 5.07 -3.17
CA LEU A 2 -16.29 4.81 -3.96
C LEU A 2 -16.39 3.55 -4.85
N TRP A 3 -17.07 2.50 -4.35
CA TRP A 3 -17.42 1.30 -5.13
C TRP A 3 -18.25 1.60 -6.38
N ASP A 4 -19.19 2.53 -6.29
CA ASP A 4 -20.05 2.93 -7.41
C ASP A 4 -19.30 3.86 -8.37
N ALA A 5 -18.47 4.76 -7.83
CA ALA A 5 -17.60 5.63 -8.61
C ALA A 5 -16.57 4.81 -9.42
N ALA A 6 -16.05 3.71 -8.89
CA ALA A 6 -15.10 2.83 -9.58
C ALA A 6 -15.69 2.21 -10.87
N LYS A 7 -17.02 1.98 -10.91
CA LYS A 7 -17.72 1.46 -12.09
C LYS A 7 -17.82 2.50 -13.21
N SER A 8 -17.68 3.78 -12.89
CA SER A 8 -17.66 4.86 -13.87
C SER A 8 -16.27 5.00 -14.50
N LYS A 9 -16.20 4.90 -15.83
CA LYS A 9 -14.96 5.15 -16.59
C LYS A 9 -14.32 6.50 -16.25
N LYS A 10 -15.14 7.51 -15.91
CA LYS A 10 -14.68 8.85 -15.53
C LYS A 10 -13.86 8.84 -14.24
N TYR A 11 -14.29 8.09 -13.22
CA TYR A 11 -13.72 8.14 -11.87
C TYR A 11 -12.81 6.96 -11.54
N ALA A 12 -12.77 5.91 -12.37
CA ALA A 12 -11.99 4.70 -12.13
C ALA A 12 -10.53 4.96 -11.74
N ILE A 13 -9.79 5.76 -12.52
CA ILE A 13 -8.39 6.11 -12.22
C ILE A 13 -8.28 6.88 -10.89
N THR A 14 -9.21 7.79 -10.62
CA THR A 14 -9.22 8.55 -9.36
C THR A 14 -9.45 7.63 -8.17
N VAL A 15 -10.38 6.67 -8.26
CA VAL A 15 -10.61 5.70 -7.19
C VAL A 15 -9.37 4.82 -6.98
N TYR A 16 -8.69 4.39 -8.04
CA TYR A 16 -7.43 3.66 -7.90
C TYR A 16 -6.36 4.48 -7.18
N ILE A 17 -6.17 5.76 -7.54
CA ILE A 17 -5.24 6.65 -6.85
C ILE A 17 -5.63 6.81 -5.37
N ILE A 18 -6.92 7.01 -5.06
CA ILE A 18 -7.42 7.12 -3.67
C ILE A 18 -7.06 5.87 -2.86
N ARG A 19 -7.29 4.67 -3.43
CA ARG A 19 -6.94 3.41 -2.75
C ARG A 19 -5.44 3.30 -2.53
N GLN A 20 -4.62 3.61 -3.54
CA GLN A 20 -3.16 3.54 -3.38
C GLN A 20 -2.64 4.55 -2.35
N LEU A 21 -3.22 5.75 -2.25
CA LEU A 21 -2.87 6.70 -1.20
C LEU A 21 -3.19 6.16 0.20
N ALA A 22 -4.35 5.53 0.38
CA ALA A 22 -4.73 4.93 1.64
C ALA A 22 -3.85 3.73 2.01
N LEU A 23 -3.50 2.88 1.04
CA LEU A 23 -2.74 1.64 1.27
C LEU A 23 -1.24 1.86 1.48
N THR A 24 -0.68 2.98 1.02
CA THR A 24 0.77 3.24 1.08
C THR A 24 1.15 4.39 2.01
N GLY A 25 0.22 5.29 2.31
CA GLY A 25 0.52 6.55 2.99
C GLY A 25 1.38 7.51 2.17
N CYS A 26 1.68 7.22 0.90
CA CYS A 26 2.45 8.10 0.03
C CYS A 26 1.78 9.47 -0.18
N ARG A 27 2.57 10.48 -0.52
CA ARG A 27 2.05 11.81 -0.85
C ARG A 27 1.26 11.73 -2.16
N ARG A 28 0.25 12.60 -2.30
CA ARG A 28 -0.57 12.72 -3.52
C ARG A 28 0.28 12.79 -4.80
N GLY A 29 1.29 13.66 -4.81
CA GLY A 29 2.17 13.85 -5.96
C GLY A 29 3.01 12.62 -6.30
N GLU A 30 3.46 11.88 -5.28
CA GLU A 30 4.24 10.64 -5.45
C GLU A 30 3.40 9.57 -6.17
N ILE A 31 2.14 9.38 -5.78
CA ILE A 31 1.26 8.39 -6.43
C ILE A 31 0.80 8.86 -7.82
N ILE A 32 0.37 10.12 -7.97
CA ILE A 32 -0.10 10.63 -9.27
C ILE A 32 1.02 10.59 -10.33
N GLY A 33 2.23 10.98 -9.93
CA GLY A 33 3.40 11.04 -10.81
C GLY A 33 4.15 9.72 -10.96
N LEU A 34 3.70 8.64 -10.32
CA LEU A 34 4.42 7.37 -10.24
C LEU A 34 4.68 6.79 -11.64
N ARG A 35 5.95 6.52 -11.93
CA ARG A 35 6.39 5.90 -13.18
C ARG A 35 6.64 4.41 -13.00
N TRP A 36 6.46 3.63 -14.05
CA TRP A 36 6.79 2.20 -14.01
C TRP A 36 8.28 1.93 -13.73
N SER A 37 9.17 2.85 -14.11
CA SER A 37 10.60 2.76 -13.78
C SER A 37 10.91 2.90 -12.29
N GLU A 38 9.96 3.43 -11.51
CA GLU A 38 10.08 3.62 -10.06
C GLU A 38 9.42 2.47 -9.28
N VAL A 39 8.79 1.50 -9.96
CA VAL A 39 8.12 0.36 -9.33
C VAL A 39 9.07 -0.84 -9.30
N ASP A 40 9.37 -1.32 -8.10
CA ASP A 40 10.12 -2.55 -7.86
C ASP A 40 9.20 -3.57 -7.18
N LEU A 41 8.57 -4.42 -7.99
CA LEU A 41 7.61 -5.43 -7.51
C LEU A 41 8.32 -6.57 -6.76
N GLU A 42 9.48 -7.00 -7.25
CA GLU A 42 10.28 -8.06 -6.60
C GLU A 42 10.77 -7.59 -5.23
N GLY A 43 11.24 -6.35 -5.15
CA GLY A 43 11.64 -5.72 -3.89
C GLY A 43 10.48 -5.20 -3.04
N SER A 44 9.21 -5.29 -3.49
CA SER A 44 8.04 -4.73 -2.81
C SER A 44 8.22 -3.26 -2.38
N CYS A 45 8.71 -2.41 -3.29
CA CYS A 45 8.87 -0.98 -3.01
C CYS A 45 8.70 -0.05 -4.22
N LEU A 46 8.50 1.24 -3.93
CA LEU A 46 8.59 2.33 -4.89
C LEU A 46 9.90 3.10 -4.67
N LYS A 47 10.70 3.25 -5.71
CA LYS A 47 11.98 3.98 -5.73
C LYS A 47 11.75 5.34 -6.36
N LEU A 48 11.24 6.28 -5.57
CA LEU A 48 10.83 7.60 -6.03
C LEU A 48 12.05 8.50 -6.23
N ALA A 49 12.16 9.14 -7.38
CA ALA A 49 13.23 10.09 -7.63
C ALA A 49 12.99 11.38 -6.83
N ASP A 50 13.86 11.70 -5.86
CA ASP A 50 13.92 13.04 -5.25
C ASP A 50 15.04 13.85 -5.89
N SER A 51 14.75 15.11 -6.20
CA SER A 51 15.69 16.04 -6.85
C SER A 51 16.64 16.74 -5.87
N LYS A 52 16.51 16.51 -4.55
CA LYS A 52 17.35 17.18 -3.55
C LYS A 52 18.10 16.27 -2.56
N GLU A 53 17.65 15.04 -2.30
CA GLU A 53 18.30 14.16 -1.29
C GLU A 53 18.57 12.72 -1.78
N GLY A 54 18.40 12.43 -3.07
CA GLY A 54 18.60 11.10 -3.66
C GLY A 54 17.31 10.27 -3.74
N THR A 55 17.41 9.02 -4.15
CA THR A 55 16.23 8.14 -4.32
C THR A 55 15.56 7.85 -2.98
N SER A 56 14.28 8.17 -2.88
CA SER A 56 13.46 7.92 -1.70
C SER A 56 12.68 6.62 -1.87
N VAL A 57 12.88 5.65 -0.97
CA VAL A 57 12.22 4.34 -1.06
C VAL A 57 10.94 4.32 -0.23
N ARG A 58 9.86 3.74 -0.78
CA ARG A 58 8.59 3.47 -0.09
C ARG A 58 8.31 1.97 -0.14
N PRO A 59 8.50 1.22 0.95
CA PRO A 59 8.01 -0.15 1.04
C PRO A 59 6.50 -0.18 0.79
N ILE A 60 6.02 -1.16 0.02
CA ILE A 60 4.60 -1.34 -0.29
C ILE A 60 4.16 -2.74 0.10
N GLY A 61 2.91 -2.88 0.55
CA GLY A 61 2.35 -4.18 0.91
C GLY A 61 1.74 -4.91 -0.28
N LEU A 62 1.49 -6.20 -0.11
CA LEU A 62 0.90 -7.12 -1.09
C LEU A 62 -0.33 -6.58 -1.82
N PRO A 63 -1.34 -5.94 -1.17
CA PRO A 63 -2.48 -5.38 -1.91
C PRO A 63 -2.10 -4.34 -2.98
N VAL A 64 -0.98 -3.63 -2.76
CA VAL A 64 -0.44 -2.64 -3.70
C VAL A 64 0.36 -3.36 -4.80
N VAL A 65 1.16 -4.36 -4.43
CA VAL A 65 1.92 -5.19 -5.38
C VAL A 65 0.98 -5.87 -6.38
N GLU A 66 -0.04 -6.59 -5.90
CA GLU A 66 -1.04 -7.28 -6.71
C GLU A 66 -1.78 -6.31 -7.65
N PHE A 67 -2.15 -5.12 -7.14
CA PHE A 67 -2.75 -4.08 -7.96
C PHE A 67 -1.84 -3.61 -9.09
N LEU A 68 -0.55 -3.37 -8.78
CA LEU A 68 0.42 -2.90 -9.76
C LEU A 68 0.74 -3.96 -10.82
N GLU A 69 0.82 -5.24 -10.44
CA GLU A 69 0.98 -6.38 -11.36
C GLU A 69 -0.19 -6.47 -12.36
N ALA A 70 -1.42 -6.54 -11.85
CA ALA A 70 -2.62 -6.61 -12.68
C ALA A 70 -2.71 -5.39 -13.63
N ARG A 71 -2.32 -4.22 -13.13
CA ARG A 71 -2.30 -2.99 -13.92
C ARG A 71 -1.20 -2.98 -14.98
N ARG A 72 0.01 -3.47 -14.67
CA ARG A 72 1.12 -3.57 -15.63
C ARG A 72 0.77 -4.47 -16.81
N ALA A 73 -0.01 -5.53 -16.56
CA ALA A 73 -0.50 -6.42 -17.61
C ALA A 73 -1.45 -5.73 -18.62
N THR A 74 -2.13 -4.65 -18.22
CA THR A 74 -3.21 -4.03 -19.01
C THR A 74 -2.90 -2.59 -19.46
N CYS A 75 -1.95 -1.91 -18.83
CA CYS A 75 -1.59 -0.52 -19.12
C CYS A 75 -0.18 -0.41 -19.70
N LYS A 76 -0.03 0.42 -20.74
CA LYS A 76 1.26 0.75 -21.38
C LYS A 76 1.57 2.25 -21.21
N GLY A 77 2.83 2.62 -21.35
CA GLY A 77 3.33 4.00 -21.19
C GLY A 77 4.27 4.16 -20.01
N THR A 78 4.64 5.40 -19.70
CA THR A 78 5.59 5.74 -18.63
C THR A 78 4.94 5.73 -17.25
N TYR A 79 3.72 6.27 -17.15
CA TYR A 79 3.03 6.47 -15.87
C TYR A 79 2.17 5.27 -15.48
N VAL A 80 2.14 4.96 -14.18
CA VAL A 80 1.19 4.00 -13.60
C VAL A 80 -0.24 4.53 -13.75
N PHE A 81 -0.45 5.83 -13.53
CA PHE A 81 -1.74 6.49 -13.70
C PHE A 81 -1.68 7.50 -14.86
N PRO A 82 -1.98 7.07 -16.10
CA PRO A 82 -1.90 7.95 -17.25
C PRO A 82 -3.04 8.98 -17.26
N GLY A 83 -2.71 10.18 -17.71
CA GLY A 83 -3.64 11.26 -18.03
C GLY A 83 -4.20 11.16 -19.45
N GLN A 84 -4.80 12.26 -19.90
CA GLN A 84 -5.22 12.43 -21.29
C GLN A 84 -4.09 13.09 -22.08
N GLY A 85 -3.88 12.69 -23.34
CA GLY A 85 -2.83 13.24 -24.22
C GLY A 85 -1.57 12.37 -24.29
N GLU A 86 -0.46 12.95 -24.77
CA GLU A 86 0.81 12.25 -24.96
C GLU A 86 1.52 12.01 -23.63
N ASP A 87 1.61 10.74 -23.20
CA ASP A 87 2.41 10.21 -22.08
C ASP A 87 2.58 11.14 -20.86
N ASN A 88 1.46 11.61 -20.30
CA ASN A 88 1.42 12.47 -19.13
C ASN A 88 0.78 11.78 -17.93
N ALA A 89 1.08 12.27 -16.72
CA ALA A 89 0.44 11.84 -15.48
C ALA A 89 -1.04 12.27 -15.40
N PHE A 90 -1.82 11.60 -14.57
CA PHE A 90 -3.25 11.88 -14.38
C PHE A 90 -3.52 13.27 -13.75
N GLY A 91 -4.09 14.19 -14.53
CA GLY A 91 -4.31 15.59 -14.11
C GLY A 91 -5.65 15.89 -13.43
N SER A 92 -6.71 15.10 -13.68
CA SER A 92 -8.08 15.45 -13.24
C SER A 92 -8.36 15.16 -11.76
N PHE A 93 -7.36 14.76 -10.98
CA PHE A 93 -7.53 14.30 -9.60
C PHE A 93 -8.20 15.33 -8.68
N PRO A 94 -7.79 16.62 -8.62
CA PRO A 94 -8.42 17.60 -7.72
C PRO A 94 -9.91 17.78 -7.99
N ASN A 95 -10.28 17.94 -9.27
CA ASN A 95 -11.67 18.13 -9.69
C ASN A 95 -12.52 16.89 -9.41
N HIS A 96 -11.95 15.69 -9.64
CA HIS A 96 -12.65 14.45 -9.34
C HIS A 96 -12.80 14.20 -7.85
N TRP A 97 -11.78 14.52 -7.05
CA TRP A 97 -11.84 14.43 -5.59
C TRP A 97 -12.99 15.27 -5.05
N GLU A 98 -13.03 16.54 -5.45
CA GLU A 98 -14.08 17.46 -5.03
C GLU A 98 -15.46 16.96 -5.45
N ALA A 99 -15.62 16.51 -6.69
CA ALA A 99 -16.89 15.96 -7.18
C ALA A 99 -17.34 14.70 -6.41
N LEU A 100 -16.41 13.85 -5.97
CA LEU A 100 -16.72 12.62 -5.23
C LEU A 100 -17.07 12.90 -3.76
N PHE A 101 -16.35 13.82 -3.11
CA PHE A 101 -16.46 14.00 -1.66
C PHE A 101 -17.37 15.14 -1.21
N ARG A 102 -17.57 16.20 -2.01
CA ARG A 102 -18.31 17.42 -1.60
C ARG A 102 -19.71 17.15 -1.02
N HIS A 103 -20.43 16.16 -1.56
CA HIS A 103 -21.78 15.79 -1.11
C HIS A 103 -21.82 14.42 -0.40
N SER A 104 -20.66 13.94 0.03
CA SER A 104 -20.54 12.68 0.74
C SER A 104 -20.64 12.86 2.26
N ARG A 105 -20.62 11.76 3.00
CA ARG A 105 -20.48 11.78 4.48
C ARG A 105 -19.09 12.19 4.96
N LEU A 106 -18.15 12.38 4.03
CA LEU A 106 -16.76 12.73 4.28
C LEU A 106 -16.35 13.96 3.45
N PRO A 107 -17.03 15.12 3.58
CA PRO A 107 -16.77 16.28 2.74
C PRO A 107 -15.36 16.87 2.93
N ASP A 108 -14.82 16.75 4.13
CA ASP A 108 -13.52 17.36 4.51
C ASP A 108 -12.34 16.39 4.40
N VAL A 109 -12.56 15.17 3.90
CA VAL A 109 -11.46 14.23 3.71
C VAL A 109 -10.51 14.75 2.64
N THR A 110 -9.22 14.65 2.91
CA THR A 110 -8.16 15.04 1.96
C THR A 110 -7.14 13.91 1.80
N PRO A 111 -6.29 13.95 0.76
CA PRO A 111 -5.16 13.03 0.64
C PRO A 111 -4.22 13.06 1.86
N HIS A 112 -4.11 14.20 2.57
CA HIS A 112 -3.31 14.29 3.80
C HIS A 112 -3.98 13.53 4.95
N VAL A 113 -5.31 13.60 5.06
CA VAL A 113 -6.06 12.79 6.03
C VAL A 113 -5.82 11.31 5.78
N LEU A 114 -5.84 10.83 4.52
CA LEU A 114 -5.52 9.43 4.21
C LEU A 114 -4.12 9.01 4.67
N ARG A 115 -3.10 9.86 4.46
CA ARG A 115 -1.74 9.63 4.96
C ARG A 115 -1.68 9.57 6.49
N HIS A 116 -2.40 10.46 7.17
CA HIS A 116 -2.51 10.42 8.64
C HIS A 116 -3.25 9.18 9.13
N SER A 117 -4.30 8.74 8.43
CA SER A 117 -5.01 7.49 8.74
C SER A 117 -4.10 6.28 8.58
N PHE A 118 -3.27 6.21 7.53
CA PHE A 118 -2.26 5.17 7.39
C PHE A 118 -1.31 5.12 8.59
N ALA A 119 -0.79 6.27 9.01
CA ALA A 119 0.10 6.37 10.18
C ALA A 119 -0.61 5.97 11.49
N SER A 120 -1.86 6.40 11.67
CA SER A 120 -2.66 6.11 12.87
C SER A 120 -2.98 4.63 12.97
N ILE A 121 -3.40 4.01 11.86
CA ILE A 121 -3.64 2.56 11.79
C ILE A 121 -2.35 1.79 12.06
N ALA A 122 -1.21 2.22 11.50
CA ALA A 122 0.07 1.58 11.78
C ALA A 122 0.44 1.63 13.28
N ASN A 123 0.18 2.76 13.94
CA ASN A 123 0.37 2.90 15.37
C ASN A 123 -0.59 1.99 16.17
N ASP A 124 -1.87 1.93 15.81
CA ASP A 124 -2.87 1.07 16.46
C ASP A 124 -2.55 -0.42 16.29
N LEU A 125 -1.91 -0.79 15.19
CA LEU A 125 -1.38 -2.14 14.93
C LEU A 125 -0.08 -2.44 15.69
N GLY A 126 0.49 -1.45 16.41
CA GLY A 126 1.64 -1.60 17.29
C GLY A 126 3.01 -1.42 16.63
N PHE A 127 3.08 -0.82 15.44
CA PHE A 127 4.37 -0.52 14.81
C PHE A 127 5.06 0.68 15.47
N ALA A 128 6.38 0.61 15.63
CA ALA A 128 7.16 1.68 16.22
C ALA A 128 7.18 2.94 15.33
N GLU A 129 7.27 4.12 15.95
CA GLU A 129 7.29 5.40 15.23
C GLU A 129 8.39 5.46 14.17
N VAL A 130 9.57 4.89 14.44
CA VAL A 130 10.69 4.80 13.48
C VAL A 130 10.31 3.98 12.23
N THR A 131 9.57 2.89 12.39
CA THR A 131 9.06 2.06 11.28
C THR A 131 8.04 2.84 10.46
N ILE A 132 7.11 3.53 11.12
CA ILE A 132 6.08 4.35 10.46
C ILE A 132 6.74 5.51 9.69
N ALA A 133 7.71 6.19 10.30
CA ALA A 133 8.47 7.27 9.66
C ALA A 133 9.23 6.77 8.42
N ALA A 134 9.86 5.60 8.50
CA ALA A 134 10.53 4.97 7.36
C ALA A 134 9.56 4.65 6.21
N LEU A 135 8.39 4.05 6.51
CA LEU A 135 7.34 3.78 5.51
C LEU A 135 6.86 5.05 4.80
N LEU A 136 6.70 6.14 5.55
CA LEU A 136 6.24 7.43 5.05
C LEU A 136 7.33 8.26 4.35
N GLY A 137 8.58 7.82 4.39
CA GLY A 137 9.71 8.56 3.83
C GLY A 137 10.07 9.83 4.60
N HIS A 138 9.85 9.84 5.92
CA HIS A 138 10.35 10.90 6.78
C HIS A 138 11.81 10.60 7.13
N ALA A 139 12.71 10.96 6.21
CA ALA A 139 14.14 10.97 6.46
C ALA A 139 14.50 12.17 7.35
N LYS A 140 14.31 12.06 8.67
CA LYS A 140 15.16 12.83 9.59
C LYS A 140 16.11 11.82 10.21
N GLY A 141 17.39 12.04 9.95
CA GLY A 141 18.49 11.18 10.35
C GLY A 141 18.47 10.81 11.84
N THR A 142 19.28 9.78 12.16
CA THR A 142 19.46 9.09 13.45
C THR A 142 18.53 7.90 13.72
N VAL A 143 18.58 6.88 12.85
CA VAL A 143 19.09 5.57 13.30
C VAL A 143 20.12 5.11 12.27
N THR A 144 21.35 5.54 12.55
CA THR A 144 22.62 4.85 12.30
C THR A 144 22.56 3.55 11.50
N SER A 145 23.18 3.59 10.31
CA SER A 145 24.15 2.59 9.83
C SER A 145 23.68 1.12 9.82
N LYS A 146 23.20 0.63 8.65
CA LYS A 146 23.29 -0.77 8.11
C LYS A 146 22.14 -1.29 7.23
N TYR A 147 21.21 -0.48 6.73
CA TYR A 147 20.12 -1.00 5.87
C TYR A 147 20.37 -0.77 4.37
N ILE A 148 21.60 -1.00 3.89
CA ILE A 148 22.05 -0.52 2.55
C ILE A 148 22.05 -1.61 1.46
N HIS A 149 21.71 -2.88 1.72
CA HIS A 149 21.84 -3.92 0.66
C HIS A 149 20.59 -4.72 0.32
N SER A 150 19.50 -4.58 1.08
CA SER A 150 18.18 -5.09 0.72
C SER A 150 17.16 -4.24 1.48
N LEU A 151 15.97 -4.01 0.91
CA LEU A 151 14.87 -3.41 1.66
C LEU A 151 14.71 -4.20 2.98
N ASP A 152 14.60 -3.50 4.11
CA ASP A 152 14.45 -4.17 5.40
C ASP A 152 13.17 -5.00 5.37
N THR A 153 13.29 -6.32 5.49
CA THR A 153 12.17 -7.26 5.52
C THR A 153 11.13 -6.84 6.56
N ALA A 154 11.54 -6.23 7.66
CA ALA A 154 10.62 -5.70 8.68
C ALA A 154 9.72 -4.59 8.13
N LEU A 155 10.23 -3.74 7.23
CA LEU A 155 9.43 -2.70 6.59
C LEU A 155 8.42 -3.28 5.60
N VAL A 156 8.79 -4.31 4.84
CA VAL A 156 7.86 -5.02 3.94
C VAL A 156 6.76 -5.69 4.75
N MET A 157 7.10 -6.42 5.80
CA MET A 157 6.13 -7.06 6.69
C MET A 157 5.17 -6.04 7.34
N ALA A 158 5.68 -4.86 7.71
CA ALA A 158 4.86 -3.77 8.22
C ALA A 158 3.91 -3.23 7.15
N ALA A 159 4.43 -2.95 5.95
CA ALA A 159 3.62 -2.50 4.82
C ALA A 159 2.52 -3.51 4.44
N ASP A 160 2.83 -4.81 4.42
CA ASP A 160 1.85 -5.89 4.20
C ASP A 160 0.74 -5.86 5.23
N THR A 161 1.10 -5.78 6.51
CA THR A 161 0.13 -5.82 7.61
C THR A 161 -0.79 -4.61 7.55
N ILE A 162 -0.23 -3.41 7.36
CA ILE A 162 -0.99 -2.15 7.34
C ILE A 162 -1.86 -2.09 6.08
N ALA A 163 -1.29 -2.35 4.90
CA ALA A 163 -2.02 -2.32 3.64
C ALA A 163 -3.12 -3.39 3.62
N GLY A 164 -2.85 -4.60 4.10
CA GLY A 164 -3.84 -5.68 4.20
C GLY A 164 -5.00 -5.31 5.12
N TYR A 165 -4.71 -4.71 6.28
CA TYR A 165 -5.74 -4.23 7.20
C TYR A 165 -6.61 -3.13 6.57
N ILE A 166 -5.99 -2.13 5.93
CA ILE A 166 -6.69 -1.05 5.24
C ILE A 166 -7.51 -1.58 4.06
N GLN A 167 -6.97 -2.52 3.29
CA GLN A 167 -7.68 -3.18 2.18
C GLN A 167 -8.94 -3.87 2.71
N GLY A 168 -8.85 -4.63 3.82
CA GLY A 168 -10.01 -5.24 4.47
C GLY A 168 -11.07 -4.21 4.87
N LEU A 169 -10.66 -3.08 5.47
CA LEU A 169 -11.58 -1.98 5.82
C LEU A 169 -12.27 -1.40 4.58
N LEU A 170 -11.52 -1.17 3.49
CA LEU A 170 -12.06 -0.65 2.24
C LEU A 170 -13.07 -1.62 1.63
N ASP A 171 -12.86 -2.92 1.80
CA ASP A 171 -13.71 -4.03 1.35
C ASP A 171 -14.91 -4.30 2.27
N GLY A 172 -15.05 -3.51 3.34
CA GLY A 172 -16.21 -3.54 4.23
C GLY A 172 -16.09 -4.55 5.37
N ALA A 173 -14.89 -5.08 5.63
CA ALA A 173 -14.66 -5.92 6.80
C ALA A 173 -14.78 -5.09 8.09
N GLU A 174 -15.57 -5.59 9.03
CA GLU A 174 -15.61 -5.07 10.39
C GLU A 174 -14.64 -5.86 11.27
N PHE A 175 -13.51 -5.24 11.63
CA PHE A 175 -12.55 -5.85 12.54
C PHE A 175 -13.05 -5.71 13.99
N LYS A 176 -13.45 -6.83 14.60
CA LYS A 176 -13.82 -6.90 16.03
C LYS A 176 -12.60 -6.90 16.97
N GLN A 177 -11.41 -7.08 16.43
CA GLN A 177 -10.14 -7.06 17.16
C GLN A 177 -9.14 -6.19 16.41
N THR A 178 -8.48 -5.27 17.12
CA THR A 178 -7.50 -4.32 16.59
C THR A 178 -6.13 -4.93 16.31
N SER A 179 -5.88 -6.18 16.74
CA SER A 179 -4.56 -6.82 16.63
C SER A 179 -4.67 -8.22 16.01
N TYR A 180 -4.57 -8.29 14.68
CA TYR A 180 -4.44 -9.58 13.98
C TYR A 180 -3.10 -10.27 14.31
N GLY A 181 -2.04 -9.50 14.54
CA GLY A 181 -0.71 -10.02 14.87
C GLY A 181 -0.63 -10.83 16.17
N LEU A 182 -1.64 -10.73 17.06
CA LEU A 182 -1.70 -11.48 18.30
C LEU A 182 -2.58 -12.73 18.23
N ASP A 183 -3.33 -12.95 17.15
CA ASP A 183 -4.15 -14.17 17.02
C ASP A 183 -3.27 -15.42 16.94
N LYS A 184 -3.41 -16.29 17.95
CA LYS A 184 -2.57 -17.48 18.10
C LYS A 184 -2.79 -18.48 16.96
N ARG A 185 -4.03 -18.60 16.46
CA ARG A 185 -4.39 -19.59 15.43
C ARG A 185 -3.83 -19.19 14.08
N ALA A 186 -3.97 -17.92 13.69
CA ALA A 186 -3.41 -17.34 12.48
C ALA A 186 -1.88 -17.47 12.45
N ARG A 187 -1.20 -17.08 13.54
CA ARG A 187 0.26 -17.24 13.65
C ARG A 187 0.71 -18.69 13.54
N LYS A 188 -0.01 -19.61 14.20
CA LYS A 188 0.30 -21.05 14.11
C LYS A 188 0.14 -21.57 12.68
N ALA A 189 -0.93 -21.17 11.98
CA ALA A 189 -1.18 -21.60 10.60
C ALA A 189 -0.14 -21.03 9.62
N ALA A 190 0.22 -19.76 9.76
CA ALA A 190 1.25 -19.13 8.93
C ALA A 190 2.63 -19.80 9.13
N LEU A 191 3.03 -20.02 10.39
CA LEU A 191 4.29 -20.71 10.70
C LEU A 191 4.31 -22.15 10.17
N ALA A 192 3.20 -22.88 10.30
CA ALA A 192 3.09 -24.23 9.78
C ALA A 192 3.28 -24.28 8.25
N ARG A 193 2.64 -23.37 7.50
CA ARG A 193 2.83 -23.24 6.04
C ARG A 193 4.27 -22.90 5.68
N PHE A 194 4.86 -21.92 6.35
CA PHE A 194 6.25 -21.53 6.11
C PHE A 194 7.22 -22.71 6.32
N LEU A 195 7.08 -23.43 7.43
CA LEU A 195 7.92 -24.59 7.74
C LEU A 195 7.71 -25.76 6.77
N ALA A 196 6.50 -25.93 6.20
CA ALA A 196 6.25 -26.93 5.18
C ALA A 196 7.00 -26.62 3.89
N VAL A 197 6.90 -25.37 3.39
CA VAL A 197 7.61 -24.91 2.19
C VAL A 197 9.13 -25.00 2.38
N ALA A 198 9.64 -24.57 3.54
CA ALA A 198 11.07 -24.64 3.85
C ALA A 198 11.63 -26.07 3.86
N ARG A 199 10.78 -27.07 4.05
CA ARG A 199 11.14 -28.51 3.99
C ARG A 199 10.98 -29.11 2.58
N GLY A 200 10.65 -28.30 1.58
CA GLY A 200 10.46 -28.75 0.20
C GLY A 200 9.08 -29.34 -0.10
N ALA A 201 8.09 -29.14 0.77
CA ALA A 201 6.70 -29.51 0.46
C ALA A 201 6.06 -28.44 -0.44
N ASP A 202 5.25 -28.89 -1.41
CA ASP A 202 4.52 -28.01 -2.31
C ASP A 202 3.56 -27.11 -1.51
N ALA A 203 3.63 -25.79 -1.73
CA ALA A 203 2.94 -24.78 -0.88
C ALA A 203 1.40 -24.96 -0.85
N ASP A 204 0.84 -25.58 -1.89
CA ASP A 204 -0.59 -25.84 -2.07
C ASP A 204 -1.10 -27.14 -1.38
N GLN A 205 -0.22 -27.95 -0.80
CA GLN A 205 -0.58 -29.22 -0.13
C GLN A 205 -0.45 -29.18 1.40
N ALA A 206 -0.20 -28.01 2.01
CA ALA A 206 -0.05 -27.92 3.46
C ALA A 206 -1.38 -28.30 4.17
N PRO A 207 -1.38 -29.30 5.09
CA PRO A 207 -2.60 -29.72 5.76
C PRO A 207 -3.17 -28.58 6.60
N GLY A 208 -4.49 -28.41 6.51
CA GLY A 208 -5.23 -27.45 7.33
C GLY A 208 -4.97 -27.64 8.83
N PRO A 209 -5.21 -26.62 9.66
CA PRO A 209 -4.88 -26.67 11.08
C PRO A 209 -5.57 -27.89 11.72
N PRO A 210 -4.86 -28.67 12.56
CA PRO A 210 -5.46 -29.80 13.23
C PRO A 210 -6.58 -29.28 14.15
N LEU A 211 -7.78 -29.82 13.94
CA LEU A 211 -8.92 -29.62 14.82
C LEU A 211 -8.61 -30.31 16.16
N LEU A 212 -8.45 -29.50 17.21
CA LEU A 212 -8.65 -29.89 18.60
C LEU A 212 -9.59 -28.86 19.24
#